data_AF-X1HKI8-F1
#
_entry.id   AF-X1HKI8-F1
#
_cell.length_a   1.000
_cell.length_b   1.000
_cell.length_c   1.000
_cell.angle_alpha   90.00
_cell.angle_beta   90.00
_cell.angle_gamma   90.00
#
_symmetry.space_group_name_H-M   'P 1'
#
loop_
_entity.id
_entity.type
_entity.pdbx_description
1 polymer ?
#
loop_
_entity_poly.entity_id
_entity_poly.type
_entity_poly.pdbx_seq_one_letter_code
_entity_poly.pdbx_strand_id
1 'polypeptide(L)'
;QKTINPAYKVGYGLNDLVNKEIKNIESHKGLRFRELLTYVKNPSLGQNPYAYEDYSQYVPRGHYTRNEKFKKYFKTMMWYGRIDFKLKPGTKEPAITHGKKMTLQAILMTDAFLKDKEAFKLWKKIYEPTVYFVGKTDDLYVDDYLKLVKEIFPSPGTVDKYVDQSKLSQFIEEAAKLRPPKILSGAAFVEEGEFAVSTKGFRFMGQRFIPDSYMFQELVYGIKDRKEILKYKGEEKPFTMEVIPNVGPARAFPRGLDILAVLGSKRALEILEKEGDTEYT
;
A
#
# COMPACT_ATOMS: atom_id res chain seq x y z
N GLN A 1 9.03 23.62 16.14
CA GLN A 1 8.00 24.00 15.15
C GLN A 1 6.98 22.87 15.09
N LYS A 2 5.67 23.15 15.12
CA LYS A 2 4.65 22.10 14.99
C LYS A 2 4.66 21.59 13.55
N THR A 3 5.10 20.35 13.34
CA THR A 3 5.23 19.74 12.00
C THR A 3 3.87 19.42 11.37
N ILE A 4 2.82 19.26 12.19
CA ILE A 4 1.44 19.02 11.75
C ILE A 4 0.61 20.26 12.11
N ASN A 5 0.67 21.26 11.24
CA ASN A 5 -0.05 22.53 11.39
C ASN A 5 -0.85 22.81 10.10
N PRO A 6 -2.18 22.99 10.15
CA PRO A 6 -2.98 23.35 8.97
C PRO A 6 -2.54 24.66 8.29
N ALA A 7 -1.89 25.56 9.03
CA ALA A 7 -1.32 26.80 8.50
C ALA A 7 0.14 26.64 8.00
N TYR A 8 0.68 25.41 8.02
CA TYR A 8 2.03 25.16 7.51
C TYR A 8 2.09 25.44 6.02
N LYS A 9 3.00 26.34 5.63
CA LYS A 9 3.32 26.59 4.23
C LYS A 9 4.48 25.68 3.85
N VAL A 10 4.34 24.99 2.72
CA VAL A 10 5.39 24.12 2.18
C VAL A 10 6.66 24.94 1.96
N GLY A 11 7.71 24.61 2.71
CA GLY A 11 9.01 25.28 2.67
C GLY A 11 10.04 24.53 1.82
N TYR A 12 11.31 24.93 1.92
CA TYR A 12 12.48 24.21 1.40
C TYR A 12 12.43 23.88 -0.11
N GLY A 13 11.78 24.72 -0.92
CA GLY A 13 11.66 24.49 -2.36
C GLY A 13 10.76 23.30 -2.75
N LEU A 14 9.97 22.76 -1.81
CA LEU A 14 9.12 21.58 -2.05
C LEU A 14 7.78 21.92 -2.71
N ASN A 15 7.46 23.21 -2.89
CA ASN A 15 6.17 23.65 -3.44
C ASN A 15 5.88 23.02 -4.80
N ASP A 16 6.86 23.01 -5.70
CA ASP A 16 6.67 22.45 -7.04
C ASP A 16 6.42 20.94 -7.01
N LEU A 17 7.11 20.22 -6.12
CA LEU A 17 6.93 18.77 -5.94
C LEU A 17 5.55 18.44 -5.38
N VAL A 18 5.12 19.18 -4.34
CA VAL A 18 3.79 19.02 -3.75
C VAL A 18 2.71 19.37 -4.78
N ASN A 19 2.89 20.44 -5.55
CA ASN A 19 1.93 20.82 -6.60
C ASN A 19 1.84 19.78 -7.73
N LYS A 20 2.94 19.14 -8.10
CA LYS A 20 2.92 18.02 -9.07
C LYS A 20 2.16 16.81 -8.52
N GLU A 21 2.40 16.44 -7.26
CA GLU A 21 1.66 15.35 -6.60
C GLU A 21 0.16 15.66 -6.53
N ILE A 22 -0.20 16.88 -6.12
CA ILE A 22 -1.60 17.34 -6.10
C ILE A 22 -2.19 17.30 -7.52
N LYS A 23 -1.45 17.73 -8.55
CA LYS A 23 -1.91 17.67 -9.93
C LYS A 23 -2.16 16.22 -10.38
N ASN A 24 -1.32 15.27 -9.98
CA ASN A 24 -1.56 13.86 -10.27
C ASN A 24 -2.87 13.38 -9.62
N ILE A 25 -3.09 13.71 -8.34
CA ILE A 25 -4.32 13.41 -7.60
C ILE A 25 -5.56 14.01 -8.28
N GLU A 26 -5.53 15.30 -8.65
CA GLU A 26 -6.67 15.99 -9.27
C GLU A 26 -6.92 15.55 -10.72
N SER A 27 -5.89 15.10 -11.44
CA SER A 27 -6.02 14.66 -12.82
C SER A 27 -6.65 13.28 -12.96
N HIS A 28 -6.62 12.47 -11.88
CA HIS A 28 -7.11 11.10 -11.84
C HIS A 28 -6.53 10.17 -12.94
N LYS A 29 -5.34 10.49 -13.45
CA LYS A 29 -4.75 9.80 -14.59
C LYS A 29 -4.05 8.51 -14.18
N GLY A 30 -4.79 7.42 -14.01
CA GLY A 30 -4.28 6.04 -13.97
C GLY A 30 -2.94 5.87 -13.25
N LEU A 31 -2.09 4.97 -13.76
CA LEU A 31 -0.77 4.74 -13.20
C LEU A 31 0.21 5.87 -13.55
N ARG A 32 0.77 6.54 -12.54
CA ARG A 32 1.80 7.60 -12.69
C ARG A 32 2.82 7.53 -11.55
N PHE A 33 3.97 8.14 -11.80
CA PHE A 33 5.04 8.26 -10.81
C PHE A 33 4.60 9.10 -9.60
N ARG A 34 5.08 8.73 -8.41
CA ARG A 34 4.89 9.47 -7.15
C ARG A 34 5.92 10.59 -7.05
N GLU A 35 5.48 11.83 -7.18
CA GLU A 35 6.35 13.00 -7.34
C GLU A 35 7.17 13.29 -6.08
N LEU A 36 6.70 12.80 -4.93
CA LEU A 36 7.35 12.92 -3.63
C LEU A 36 8.51 11.91 -3.42
N LEU A 37 8.73 10.98 -4.35
CA LEU A 37 9.87 10.06 -4.33
C LEU A 37 11.06 10.62 -5.11
N THR A 38 11.49 11.83 -4.75
CA THR A 38 12.50 12.64 -5.47
C THR A 38 13.86 11.96 -5.66
N TYR A 39 14.14 10.91 -4.91
CA TYR A 39 15.36 10.12 -4.97
C TYR A 39 15.33 9.01 -6.02
N VAL A 40 14.17 8.69 -6.59
CA VAL A 40 14.05 7.71 -7.68
C VAL A 40 14.41 8.41 -8.99
N LYS A 41 15.63 8.14 -9.47
CA LYS A 41 16.12 8.66 -10.76
C LYS A 41 15.59 7.79 -11.90
N ASN A 42 15.23 8.42 -13.02
CA ASN A 42 14.73 7.74 -14.24
C ASN A 42 13.60 6.74 -13.93
N PRO A 43 12.43 7.22 -13.46
CA PRO A 43 11.35 6.33 -13.08
C PRO A 43 10.85 5.51 -14.28
N SER A 44 10.68 4.21 -14.07
CA SER A 44 10.19 3.24 -15.07
C SER A 44 9.40 2.17 -14.35
N LEU A 45 8.20 1.87 -14.84
CA LEU A 45 7.33 0.88 -14.22
C LEU A 45 7.99 -0.50 -14.14
N GLY A 46 8.85 -0.86 -15.10
CA GLY A 46 9.56 -2.15 -15.09
C GLY A 46 10.72 -2.22 -14.09
N GLN A 47 11.29 -1.09 -13.67
CA GLN A 47 12.49 -1.05 -12.81
C GLN A 47 12.19 -0.60 -11.39
N ASN A 48 11.25 0.32 -11.22
CA ASN A 48 10.85 0.86 -9.92
C ASN A 48 9.32 0.88 -9.81
N PRO A 49 8.65 -0.29 -9.95
CA PRO A 49 7.21 -0.35 -9.93
C PRO A 49 6.59 0.18 -8.62
N TYR A 50 7.30 0.03 -7.49
CA TYR A 50 6.93 0.58 -6.19
C TYR A 50 6.85 2.11 -6.13
N ALA A 51 7.40 2.81 -7.14
CA ALA A 51 7.39 4.26 -7.20
C ALA A 51 6.17 4.84 -7.95
N TYR A 52 5.24 3.98 -8.37
CA TYR A 52 4.03 4.38 -9.10
C TYR A 52 2.77 4.22 -8.23
N GLU A 53 1.79 5.07 -8.48
CA GLU A 53 0.45 5.02 -7.87
C GLU A 53 -0.61 5.11 -8.97
N ASP A 54 -1.74 4.44 -8.75
CA ASP A 54 -2.92 4.55 -9.60
C ASP A 54 -3.79 5.73 -9.13
N TYR A 55 -3.61 6.88 -9.76
CA TYR A 55 -4.36 8.09 -9.44
C TYR A 55 -5.83 8.03 -9.88
N SER A 56 -6.25 7.03 -10.67
CA SER A 56 -7.69 6.83 -10.97
C SER A 56 -8.51 6.45 -9.73
N GLN A 57 -7.83 5.95 -8.68
CA GLN A 57 -8.45 5.64 -7.39
C GLN A 57 -8.92 6.89 -6.63
N TYR A 58 -8.47 8.08 -7.04
CA TYR A 58 -8.74 9.34 -6.34
C TYR A 58 -10.02 10.04 -6.83
N VAL A 59 -10.70 9.49 -7.85
CA VAL A 59 -12.01 9.99 -8.31
C VAL A 59 -13.02 9.85 -7.17
N PRO A 60 -13.61 10.95 -6.65
CA PRO A 60 -14.63 10.87 -5.60
C PRO A 60 -15.88 10.14 -6.08
N ARG A 61 -16.45 9.27 -5.23
CA ARG A 61 -17.61 8.41 -5.56
C ARG A 61 -18.65 8.41 -4.44
N GLY A 62 -19.89 8.07 -4.78
CA GLY A 62 -20.99 7.88 -3.82
C GLY A 62 -21.28 9.12 -2.98
N HIS A 63 -21.40 8.96 -1.66
CA HIS A 63 -21.70 10.06 -0.73
C HIS A 63 -20.67 11.21 -0.80
N TYR A 64 -19.44 10.94 -1.23
CA TYR A 64 -18.37 11.95 -1.23
C TYR A 64 -18.50 13.00 -2.34
N THR A 65 -19.40 12.83 -3.31
CA THR A 65 -19.61 13.80 -4.40
C THR A 65 -20.51 14.97 -4.00
N ARG A 66 -21.16 14.90 -2.82
CA ARG A 66 -22.19 15.86 -2.38
C ARG A 66 -21.69 17.29 -2.21
N ASN A 67 -20.42 17.49 -1.86
CA ASN A 67 -19.82 18.82 -1.72
C ASN A 67 -18.29 18.77 -1.77
N GLU A 68 -17.66 19.93 -1.94
CA GLU A 68 -16.20 20.04 -2.05
C GLU A 68 -15.44 19.59 -0.80
N LYS A 69 -16.02 19.77 0.39
CA LYS A 69 -15.41 19.30 1.63
C LYS A 69 -15.30 17.77 1.64
N PHE A 70 -16.33 17.07 1.18
CA PHE A 70 -16.34 15.61 1.10
C PHE A 70 -15.42 15.08 0.01
N LYS A 71 -15.35 15.75 -1.16
CA LYS A 71 -14.40 15.40 -2.22
C LYS A 71 -12.95 15.54 -1.74
N LYS A 72 -12.63 16.62 -1.01
CA LYS A 72 -11.30 16.83 -0.40
C LYS A 72 -11.00 15.74 0.63
N TYR A 73 -11.94 15.48 1.54
CA TYR A 73 -11.80 14.42 2.54
C TYR A 73 -11.53 13.05 1.88
N PHE A 74 -12.29 12.69 0.84
CA PHE A 74 -12.09 11.46 0.08
C PHE A 74 -10.67 11.36 -0.47
N LYS A 75 -10.23 12.38 -1.24
CA LYS A 75 -8.87 12.39 -1.83
C LYS A 75 -7.78 12.30 -0.77
N THR A 76 -7.91 13.03 0.34
CA THR A 76 -6.96 13.00 1.45
C THR A 76 -6.89 11.63 2.11
N MET A 77 -8.05 11.02 2.42
CA MET A 77 -8.11 9.69 3.03
C MET A 77 -7.61 8.60 2.08
N MET A 78 -7.92 8.72 0.79
CA MET A 78 -7.37 7.83 -0.24
C MET A 78 -5.86 7.93 -0.30
N TRP A 79 -5.29 9.14 -0.33
CA TRP A 79 -3.85 9.34 -0.31
C TRP A 79 -3.20 8.70 0.92
N TYR A 80 -3.67 9.03 2.13
CA TYR A 80 -3.09 8.48 3.36
C TYR A 80 -3.27 6.96 3.53
N GLY A 81 -4.28 6.37 2.90
CA GLY A 81 -4.50 4.92 2.90
C GLY A 81 -3.78 4.17 1.80
N ARG A 82 -3.46 4.82 0.67
CA ARG A 82 -2.82 4.17 -0.48
C ARG A 82 -1.31 4.36 -0.54
N ILE A 83 -0.81 5.51 -0.12
CA ILE A 83 0.60 5.81 -0.13
C ILE A 83 1.32 4.99 0.94
N ASP A 84 2.19 4.09 0.47
CA ASP A 84 3.02 3.26 1.31
C ASP A 84 4.48 3.75 1.33
N PHE A 85 5.15 3.38 2.42
CA PHE A 85 6.59 3.56 2.60
C PHE A 85 7.18 2.18 2.87
N LYS A 86 7.63 1.52 1.79
CA LYS A 86 8.11 0.14 1.83
C LYS A 86 9.42 0.04 2.61
N LEU A 87 9.55 -1.00 3.44
CA LEU A 87 10.78 -1.28 4.17
C LEU A 87 11.89 -1.75 3.22
N LYS A 88 11.56 -2.73 2.38
CA LYS A 88 12.47 -3.39 1.43
C LYS A 88 11.78 -3.48 0.07
N PRO A 89 11.77 -2.41 -0.73
CA PRO A 89 11.06 -2.40 -2.01
C PRO A 89 11.72 -3.30 -3.07
N GLY A 90 12.95 -3.77 -2.85
CA GLY A 90 13.69 -4.72 -3.68
C GLY A 90 14.98 -5.16 -2.98
N THR A 91 15.69 -6.14 -3.53
CA THR A 91 16.87 -6.81 -2.92
C THR A 91 18.21 -6.24 -3.41
N LYS A 92 18.20 -5.37 -4.43
CA LYS A 92 19.38 -4.79 -5.07
C LYS A 92 19.31 -3.26 -5.06
N GLU A 93 20.45 -2.61 -5.29
CA GLU A 93 20.45 -1.16 -5.53
C GLU A 93 19.76 -0.82 -6.86
N PRO A 94 19.03 0.31 -6.95
CA PRO A 94 18.85 1.35 -5.93
C PRO A 94 17.71 1.08 -4.92
N ALA A 95 17.02 -0.05 -5.02
CA ALA A 95 15.84 -0.35 -4.20
C ALA A 95 16.15 -0.42 -2.70
N ILE A 96 17.30 -0.99 -2.31
CA ILE A 96 17.77 -0.96 -0.91
C ILE A 96 17.84 0.49 -0.39
N THR A 97 18.51 1.38 -1.14
CA THR A 97 18.60 2.80 -0.77
C THR A 97 17.22 3.47 -0.72
N HIS A 98 16.32 3.15 -1.64
CA HIS A 98 14.96 3.68 -1.65
C HIS A 98 14.16 3.24 -0.41
N GLY A 99 14.27 1.97 0.01
CA GLY A 99 13.62 1.46 1.21
C GLY A 99 14.08 2.16 2.48
N LYS A 100 15.39 2.43 2.60
CA LYS A 100 15.95 3.24 3.70
C LYS A 100 15.34 4.65 3.73
N LYS A 101 15.21 5.31 2.57
CA LYS A 101 14.62 6.66 2.46
C LYS A 101 13.12 6.67 2.77
N MET A 102 12.37 5.68 2.29
CA MET A 102 10.95 5.51 2.63
C MET A 102 10.77 5.29 4.14
N THR A 103 11.60 4.44 4.74
CA THR A 103 11.57 4.18 6.19
C THR A 103 11.87 5.46 6.98
N LEU A 104 12.84 6.26 6.56
CA LEU A 104 13.12 7.56 7.17
C LEU A 104 11.92 8.50 7.10
N GLN A 105 11.24 8.58 5.95
CA GLN A 105 10.03 9.40 5.80
C GLN A 105 8.94 8.97 6.81
N ALA A 106 8.70 7.66 6.96
CA ALA A 106 7.74 7.13 7.92
C ALA A 106 8.15 7.38 9.39
N ILE A 107 9.45 7.28 9.71
CA ILE A 107 9.99 7.66 11.03
C ILE A 107 9.76 9.15 11.29
N LEU A 108 9.98 10.04 10.32
CA LEU A 108 9.77 11.48 10.49
C LEU A 108 8.29 11.83 10.73
N MET A 109 7.37 11.15 10.04
CA MET A 109 5.93 11.28 10.31
C MET A 109 5.58 10.85 11.74
N THR A 110 6.21 9.78 12.21
CA THR A 110 6.04 9.25 13.57
C THR A 110 6.64 10.18 14.64
N ASP A 111 7.83 10.72 14.39
CA ASP A 111 8.52 11.67 15.25
C ASP A 111 7.73 12.97 15.43
N ALA A 112 7.03 13.43 14.38
CA ALA A 112 6.13 14.57 14.46
C ALA A 112 5.04 14.37 15.54
N PHE A 113 4.51 13.15 15.69
CA PHE A 113 3.55 12.82 16.75
C PHE A 113 4.16 12.67 18.13
N LEU A 114 5.43 12.20 18.23
CA LEU A 114 6.15 12.22 19.51
C LEU A 114 6.33 13.64 20.04
N LYS A 115 6.57 14.60 19.14
CA LYS A 115 6.80 16.01 19.47
C LYS A 115 5.51 16.82 19.67
N ASP A 116 4.41 16.43 19.04
CA ASP A 116 3.12 17.12 19.15
C ASP A 116 2.00 16.16 19.59
N LYS A 117 1.79 16.10 20.92
CA LYS A 117 0.75 15.26 21.53
C LYS A 117 -0.67 15.64 21.10
N GLU A 118 -0.93 16.91 20.79
CA GLU A 118 -2.25 17.35 20.33
C GLU A 118 -2.51 16.89 18.89
N ALA A 119 -1.50 16.96 18.02
CA ALA A 119 -1.59 16.38 16.68
C ALA A 119 -1.84 14.87 16.73
N PHE A 120 -1.15 14.15 17.61
CA PHE A 120 -1.35 12.71 17.80
C PHE A 120 -2.77 12.39 18.30
N LYS A 121 -3.27 13.18 19.27
CA LYS A 121 -4.65 13.06 19.77
C LYS A 121 -5.69 13.32 18.68
N LEU A 122 -5.46 14.32 17.82
CA LEU A 122 -6.35 14.61 16.69
C LEU A 122 -6.34 13.47 15.65
N TRP A 123 -5.16 12.94 15.33
CA TRP A 123 -5.05 11.78 14.45
C TRP A 123 -5.80 10.57 15.02
N LYS A 124 -5.64 10.28 16.32
CA LYS A 124 -6.39 9.21 16.99
C LYS A 124 -7.91 9.40 16.93
N LYS A 125 -8.41 10.62 17.06
CA LYS A 125 -9.85 10.92 16.92
C LYS A 125 -10.41 10.56 15.54
N ILE A 126 -9.57 10.53 14.50
CA ILE A 126 -9.95 10.09 13.15
C ILE A 126 -9.73 8.58 13.00
N TYR A 127 -8.60 8.08 13.52
CA TYR A 127 -8.20 6.68 13.36
C TYR A 127 -9.03 5.71 14.22
N GLU A 128 -9.25 5.97 15.49
CA GLU A 128 -9.92 5.03 16.41
C GLU A 128 -11.36 4.68 16.02
N PRO A 129 -12.23 5.63 15.60
CA PRO A 129 -13.57 5.28 15.12
C PRO A 129 -13.53 4.33 13.91
N THR A 130 -12.60 4.55 12.99
CA THR A 130 -12.45 3.67 11.83
C THR A 130 -11.95 2.28 12.22
N VAL A 131 -11.15 2.16 13.28
CA VAL A 131 -10.77 0.86 13.85
C VAL A 131 -11.96 0.16 14.47
N TYR A 132 -12.81 0.89 15.19
CA TYR A 132 -13.99 0.33 15.82
C TYR A 132 -14.98 -0.26 14.79
N PHE A 133 -15.23 0.44 13.68
CA PHE A 133 -16.21 -0.01 12.68
C PHE A 133 -15.67 -1.03 11.67
N VAL A 134 -14.40 -0.94 11.28
CA VAL A 134 -13.86 -1.67 10.12
C VAL A 134 -12.61 -2.50 10.49
N GLY A 135 -12.19 -2.48 11.75
CA GLY A 135 -11.02 -3.20 12.23
C GLY A 135 -9.71 -2.44 12.05
N LYS A 136 -8.63 -3.03 12.56
CA LYS A 136 -7.29 -2.45 12.52
C LYS A 136 -6.63 -2.67 11.15
N THR A 137 -5.77 -1.73 10.76
CA THR A 137 -4.90 -1.88 9.58
C THR A 137 -3.98 -3.09 9.73
N ASP A 138 -3.80 -3.85 8.65
CA ASP A 138 -2.87 -4.98 8.59
C ASP A 138 -1.45 -4.52 8.20
N ASP A 139 -1.32 -3.38 7.51
CA ASP A 139 -0.05 -2.66 7.32
C ASP A 139 0.62 -2.24 8.65
N LEU A 140 1.92 -1.92 8.57
CA LEU A 140 2.60 -1.18 9.64
C LEU A 140 2.08 0.26 9.67
N TYR A 141 1.93 0.82 10.85
CA TYR A 141 1.42 2.19 11.02
C TYR A 141 2.06 2.88 12.22
N VAL A 142 1.54 4.06 12.55
CA VAL A 142 2.06 4.99 13.55
C VAL A 142 2.43 4.30 14.87
N ASP A 143 1.55 3.48 15.46
CA ASP A 143 1.87 2.88 16.77
C ASP A 143 3.00 1.85 16.70
N ASP A 144 3.13 1.12 15.60
CA ASP A 144 4.22 0.15 15.41
C ASP A 144 5.56 0.89 15.34
N TYR A 145 5.62 1.96 14.53
CA TYR A 145 6.80 2.80 14.40
C TYR A 145 7.09 3.56 15.69
N LEU A 146 6.09 4.04 16.43
CA LEU A 146 6.28 4.72 17.72
C LEU A 146 7.00 3.86 18.74
N LYS A 147 6.69 2.55 18.79
CA LYS A 147 7.35 1.59 19.68
C LYS A 147 8.82 1.43 19.29
N LEU A 148 9.08 1.12 18.02
CA LEU A 148 10.44 0.92 17.52
C LEU A 148 11.30 2.18 17.61
N VAL A 149 10.74 3.37 17.36
CA VAL A 149 11.46 4.65 17.50
C VAL A 149 11.90 4.86 18.94
N LYS A 150 11.04 4.57 19.92
CA LYS A 150 11.39 4.72 21.35
C LYS A 150 12.46 3.73 21.81
N GLU A 151 12.46 2.53 21.26
CA GLU A 151 13.41 1.46 21.60
C GLU A 151 14.79 1.70 20.99
N ILE A 152 14.85 2.02 19.69
CA ILE A 152 16.10 2.08 18.92
C ILE A 152 16.72 3.49 18.94
N PHE A 153 15.88 4.54 19.05
CA PHE A 153 16.30 5.93 19.11
C PHE A 153 15.84 6.62 20.41
N PRO A 154 16.19 6.08 21.60
CA PRO A 154 15.63 6.51 22.89
C PRO A 154 16.00 7.94 23.26
N SER A 155 17.16 8.42 22.80
CA SER A 155 17.64 9.75 23.14
C SER A 155 16.74 10.83 22.54
N PRO A 156 16.25 11.80 23.34
CA PRO A 156 15.62 13.00 22.79
C PRO A 156 16.65 13.77 21.96
N GLY A 157 16.21 14.43 20.89
CA GLY A 157 17.14 15.14 20.00
C GLY A 157 16.52 15.63 18.70
N THR A 158 17.39 16.12 17.81
CA THR A 158 17.00 16.50 16.46
C THR A 158 16.69 15.26 15.62
N VAL A 159 16.09 15.47 14.45
CA VAL A 159 15.77 14.38 13.52
C VAL A 159 17.02 13.74 12.91
N ASP A 160 18.19 14.36 13.05
CA ASP A 160 19.46 13.87 12.50
C ASP A 160 19.87 12.53 13.13
N LYS A 161 19.38 12.20 14.34
CA LYS A 161 19.62 10.90 14.95
C LYS A 161 19.14 9.72 14.09
N TYR A 162 18.16 9.94 13.21
CA TYR A 162 17.60 8.89 12.37
C TYR A 162 18.48 8.51 11.18
N VAL A 163 19.49 9.31 10.82
CA VAL A 163 20.40 9.00 9.69
C VAL A 163 21.55 8.07 10.07
N ASP A 164 21.67 7.68 11.35
CA ASP A 164 22.58 6.63 11.80
C ASP A 164 22.29 5.32 11.04
N GLN A 165 23.24 4.90 10.21
CA GLN A 165 23.06 3.76 9.31
C GLN A 165 22.88 2.44 10.05
N SER A 166 23.55 2.26 11.19
CA SER A 166 23.47 1.04 11.98
C SER A 166 22.08 0.93 12.61
N LYS A 167 21.63 2.00 13.28
CA LYS A 167 20.31 2.03 13.92
C LYS A 167 19.16 1.99 12.91
N LEU A 168 19.29 2.65 11.76
CA LEU A 168 18.28 2.56 10.71
C LEU A 168 18.18 1.14 10.14
N SER A 169 19.30 0.44 9.98
CA SER A 169 19.31 -0.96 9.54
C SER A 169 18.64 -1.86 10.58
N GLN A 170 18.99 -1.70 11.86
CA GLN A 170 18.31 -2.37 12.98
C GLN A 170 16.80 -2.09 12.97
N PHE A 171 16.39 -0.84 12.77
CA PHE A 171 14.98 -0.47 12.70
C PHE A 171 14.24 -1.22 11.58
N ILE A 172 14.83 -1.27 10.38
CA ILE A 172 14.25 -1.99 9.24
C ILE A 172 14.14 -3.49 9.53
N GLU A 173 15.15 -4.07 10.19
CA GLU A 173 15.14 -5.50 10.58
C GLU A 173 14.04 -5.81 11.62
N GLU A 174 13.91 -5.00 12.67
CA GLU A 174 12.85 -5.19 13.67
C GLU A 174 11.45 -4.92 13.08
N ALA A 175 11.30 -3.88 12.25
CA ALA A 175 10.06 -3.63 11.54
C ALA A 175 9.70 -4.79 10.58
N ALA A 176 10.70 -5.43 9.97
CA ALA A 176 10.48 -6.59 9.11
C ALA A 176 10.01 -7.84 9.86
N LYS A 177 10.23 -7.95 11.18
CA LYS A 177 9.74 -9.05 12.03
C LYS A 177 8.28 -8.85 12.48
N LEU A 178 7.75 -7.63 12.38
CA LEU A 178 6.35 -7.35 12.70
C LEU A 178 5.39 -8.06 11.72
N ARG A 179 4.09 -8.05 12.05
CA ARG A 179 3.05 -8.69 11.23
C ARG A 179 3.13 -8.23 9.75
N PRO A 180 3.00 -9.15 8.77
CA PRO A 180 2.81 -8.77 7.38
C PRO A 180 1.36 -8.34 7.10
N PRO A 181 1.10 -7.53 6.05
CA PRO A 181 -0.26 -7.28 5.59
C PRO A 181 -0.88 -8.59 5.10
N LYS A 182 -2.19 -8.75 5.32
CA LYS A 182 -2.97 -9.92 4.89
C LYS A 182 -3.66 -9.67 3.55
N ILE A 183 -3.88 -8.41 3.19
CA ILE A 183 -4.51 -7.98 1.95
C ILE A 183 -3.57 -7.08 1.17
N LEU A 184 -3.59 -7.21 -0.14
CA LEU A 184 -2.83 -6.35 -1.04
C LEU A 184 -3.66 -5.11 -1.39
N SER A 185 -3.29 -3.98 -0.81
CA SER A 185 -4.00 -2.70 -1.00
C SER A 185 -3.47 -1.82 -2.13
N GLY A 186 -2.34 -2.23 -2.73
CA GLY A 186 -1.70 -1.54 -3.85
C GLY A 186 -1.16 -2.53 -4.87
N ALA A 187 -0.58 -2.02 -5.95
CA ALA A 187 0.05 -2.86 -6.96
C ALA A 187 1.20 -3.66 -6.31
N ALA A 188 1.02 -4.97 -6.28
CA ALA A 188 2.02 -5.90 -5.79
C ALA A 188 2.77 -6.43 -7.01
N PHE A 189 4.08 -6.23 -7.02
CA PHE A 189 4.93 -6.64 -8.11
C PHE A 189 5.81 -7.77 -7.62
N VAL A 190 5.91 -8.82 -8.44
CA VAL A 190 6.84 -9.93 -8.22
C VAL A 190 8.24 -9.39 -8.53
N GLU A 191 9.05 -9.20 -7.51
CA GLU A 191 10.50 -8.96 -7.66
C GLU A 191 11.22 -10.18 -7.09
N GLU A 192 12.01 -10.85 -7.94
CA GLU A 192 12.80 -12.05 -7.59
C GLU A 192 12.03 -13.20 -6.91
N GLY A 193 10.74 -13.38 -7.24
CA GLY A 193 9.93 -14.49 -6.72
C GLY A 193 9.43 -14.31 -5.28
N GLU A 194 9.72 -13.18 -4.62
CA GLU A 194 9.27 -12.93 -3.23
C GLU A 194 8.27 -11.77 -3.12
N PHE A 195 7.00 -12.12 -3.32
CA PHE A 195 5.85 -11.21 -3.19
C PHE A 195 5.65 -10.64 -1.77
N ALA A 196 6.09 -11.38 -0.76
CA ALA A 196 5.89 -11.03 0.65
C ALA A 196 6.87 -9.95 1.17
N VAL A 197 8.01 -9.75 0.50
CA VAL A 197 9.03 -8.76 0.92
C VAL A 197 8.69 -7.37 0.40
N SER A 198 8.12 -7.26 -0.80
CA SER A 198 7.80 -5.97 -1.42
C SER A 198 6.52 -5.30 -0.89
N THR A 199 5.70 -6.01 -0.10
CA THR A 199 4.40 -5.51 0.38
C THR A 199 4.43 -4.91 1.77
N LYS A 200 5.45 -5.24 2.59
CA LYS A 200 5.55 -4.71 3.96
C LYS A 200 6.05 -3.26 3.96
N GLY A 201 5.18 -2.36 4.41
CA GLY A 201 5.49 -0.95 4.51
C GLY A 201 4.64 -0.24 5.55
N PHE A 202 5.03 0.99 5.84
CA PHE A 202 4.24 1.90 6.65
C PHE A 202 3.16 2.57 5.81
N ARG A 203 1.95 2.66 6.37
CA ARG A 203 0.88 3.54 5.88
C ARG A 203 0.35 4.39 7.01
N PHE A 204 0.11 5.67 6.72
CA PHE A 204 -0.34 6.62 7.74
C PHE A 204 -1.80 6.38 8.17
N MET A 205 -2.67 6.04 7.21
CA MET A 205 -4.06 5.63 7.42
C MET A 205 -4.36 4.35 6.64
N GLY A 206 -3.52 3.32 6.82
CA GLY A 206 -3.54 2.08 6.06
C GLY A 206 -4.92 1.43 5.90
N GLN A 207 -5.06 0.68 4.81
CA GLN A 207 -6.30 -0.02 4.51
C GLN A 207 -6.50 -1.17 5.50
N ARG A 208 -7.75 -1.60 5.65
CA ARG A 208 -8.14 -2.56 6.68
C ARG A 208 -8.39 -3.90 6.05
N PHE A 209 -8.19 -4.94 6.85
CA PHE A 209 -8.63 -6.27 6.48
C PHE A 209 -10.16 -6.28 6.34
N ILE A 210 -10.66 -6.50 5.13
CA ILE A 210 -12.08 -6.72 4.86
C ILE A 210 -12.22 -8.15 4.32
N PRO A 211 -13.11 -8.98 4.90
CA PRO A 211 -13.29 -10.37 4.47
C PRO A 211 -13.53 -10.53 2.97
N ASP A 212 -14.28 -9.61 2.36
CA ASP A 212 -14.56 -9.59 0.93
C ASP A 212 -13.28 -9.46 0.11
N SER A 213 -12.40 -8.52 0.47
CA SER A 213 -11.12 -8.33 -0.22
C SER A 213 -10.20 -9.53 -0.03
N TYR A 214 -10.22 -10.17 1.14
CA TYR A 214 -9.48 -11.41 1.38
C TYR A 214 -10.01 -12.53 0.48
N MET A 215 -11.32 -12.72 0.42
CA MET A 215 -11.95 -13.73 -0.43
C MET A 215 -11.66 -13.49 -1.91
N PHE A 216 -11.80 -12.25 -2.41
CA PHE A 216 -11.52 -11.93 -3.81
C PHE A 216 -10.06 -12.16 -4.20
N GLN A 217 -9.10 -11.90 -3.31
CA GLN A 217 -7.69 -12.16 -3.56
C GLN A 217 -7.40 -13.66 -3.72
N GLU A 218 -8.18 -14.53 -3.08
CA GLU A 218 -8.07 -15.99 -3.21
C GLU A 218 -8.75 -16.52 -4.50
N LEU A 219 -9.50 -15.66 -5.22
CA LEU A 219 -10.21 -16.01 -6.45
C LEU A 219 -9.51 -15.48 -7.73
N VAL A 220 -8.32 -14.92 -7.60
CA VAL A 220 -7.50 -14.43 -8.72
C VAL A 220 -6.04 -14.81 -8.52
N TYR A 221 -5.25 -14.74 -9.58
CA TYR A 221 -3.81 -14.98 -9.53
C TYR A 221 -3.16 -14.16 -8.42
N GLY A 222 -2.34 -14.84 -7.63
CA GLY A 222 -1.66 -14.28 -6.49
C GLY A 222 -0.57 -15.20 -5.98
N ILE A 223 0.01 -14.84 -4.84
CA ILE A 223 1.01 -15.65 -4.16
C ILE A 223 0.51 -15.98 -2.76
N LYS A 224 0.46 -17.28 -2.46
CA LYS A 224 0.06 -17.83 -1.17
C LYS A 224 1.12 -18.79 -0.68
N ASP A 225 1.58 -18.61 0.55
CA ASP A 225 2.63 -19.43 1.16
C ASP A 225 3.91 -19.56 0.29
N ARG A 226 4.31 -18.45 -0.34
CA ARG A 226 5.45 -18.34 -1.28
C ARG A 226 5.30 -19.15 -2.57
N LYS A 227 4.08 -19.57 -2.91
CA LYS A 227 3.77 -20.26 -4.17
C LYS A 227 2.81 -19.41 -4.99
N GLU A 228 3.05 -19.36 -6.28
CA GLU A 228 2.08 -18.81 -7.23
C GLU A 228 0.83 -19.70 -7.25
N ILE A 229 -0.34 -19.08 -7.16
CA ILE A 229 -1.63 -19.75 -7.27
C ILE A 229 -2.37 -19.21 -8.49
N LEU A 230 -3.29 -20.01 -9.00
CA LEU A 230 -4.20 -19.65 -10.08
C LEU A 230 -3.49 -19.25 -11.40
N LYS A 231 -2.36 -19.89 -11.70
CA LYS A 231 -1.79 -19.93 -13.06
C LYS A 231 -2.65 -20.81 -13.94
N TYR A 232 -2.90 -20.36 -15.17
CA TYR A 232 -3.76 -21.07 -16.10
C TYR A 232 -3.04 -22.32 -16.66
N LYS A 233 -3.79 -23.42 -16.77
CA LYS A 233 -3.31 -24.73 -17.24
C LYS A 233 -4.07 -25.25 -18.45
N GLY A 234 -5.16 -24.59 -18.82
CA GLY A 234 -5.99 -24.97 -19.95
C GLY A 234 -5.42 -24.58 -21.30
N GLU A 235 -6.13 -25.00 -22.35
CA GLU A 235 -5.77 -24.72 -23.75
C GLU A 235 -6.54 -23.53 -24.32
N GLU A 236 -7.79 -23.33 -23.89
CA GLU A 236 -8.66 -22.26 -24.41
C GLU A 236 -8.51 -20.95 -23.63
N LYS A 237 -9.17 -19.87 -24.04
CA LYS A 237 -9.22 -18.62 -23.24
C LYS A 237 -10.58 -18.48 -22.55
N PRO A 238 -10.73 -18.91 -21.28
CA PRO A 238 -11.97 -18.73 -20.54
C PRO A 238 -12.14 -17.27 -20.15
N PHE A 239 -13.34 -16.90 -19.70
CA PHE A 239 -13.66 -15.53 -19.32
C PHE A 239 -12.63 -15.00 -18.32
N THR A 240 -12.32 -15.72 -17.25
CA THR A 240 -11.47 -15.24 -16.15
C THR A 240 -9.97 -15.16 -16.44
N MET A 241 -9.50 -15.59 -17.62
CA MET A 241 -8.07 -15.63 -17.95
C MET A 241 -7.60 -14.38 -18.71
N GLU A 242 -6.49 -13.79 -18.26
CA GLU A 242 -5.70 -12.84 -19.05
C GLU A 242 -4.20 -13.14 -18.95
N VAL A 243 -3.42 -12.54 -19.84
CA VAL A 243 -1.96 -12.61 -19.81
C VAL A 243 -1.42 -11.49 -18.92
N ILE A 244 -0.88 -11.86 -17.76
CA ILE A 244 -0.27 -10.91 -16.83
C ILE A 244 1.23 -10.74 -17.20
N PRO A 245 1.74 -9.50 -17.34
CA PRO A 245 3.15 -9.26 -17.62
C PRO A 245 4.08 -9.96 -16.61
N ASN A 246 5.14 -10.62 -17.10
CA ASN A 246 6.12 -11.41 -16.31
C ASN A 246 5.56 -12.65 -15.59
N VAL A 247 4.27 -12.98 -15.77
CA VAL A 247 3.62 -14.15 -15.17
C VAL A 247 3.15 -15.13 -16.24
N GLY A 248 2.52 -14.63 -17.30
CA GLY A 248 1.86 -15.42 -18.33
C GLY A 248 0.35 -15.55 -18.12
N PRO A 249 -0.30 -16.53 -18.77
CA PRO A 249 -1.73 -16.81 -18.63
C PRO A 249 -2.11 -17.13 -17.17
N ALA A 250 -3.00 -16.35 -16.59
CA ALA A 250 -3.41 -16.51 -15.21
C ALA A 250 -4.84 -15.98 -14.99
N ARG A 251 -5.44 -16.35 -13.85
CA ARG A 251 -6.78 -15.88 -13.51
C ARG A 251 -6.74 -14.39 -13.13
N ALA A 252 -7.25 -13.51 -13.99
CA ALA A 252 -7.14 -12.07 -13.79
C ALA A 252 -8.33 -11.45 -13.06
N PHE A 253 -9.50 -12.08 -13.12
CA PHE A 253 -10.70 -11.60 -12.44
C PHE A 253 -11.59 -12.74 -11.97
N PRO A 254 -12.37 -12.54 -10.90
CA PRO A 254 -13.35 -13.50 -10.42
C PRO A 254 -14.67 -13.38 -11.20
N ARG A 255 -15.54 -14.38 -11.05
CA ARG A 255 -16.95 -14.37 -11.47
C ARG A 255 -17.85 -14.39 -10.24
N GLY A 256 -19.06 -13.83 -10.37
CA GLY A 256 -20.08 -13.96 -9.34
C GLY A 256 -20.41 -15.42 -8.99
N LEU A 257 -20.24 -16.34 -9.96
CA LEU A 257 -20.40 -17.78 -9.75
C LEU A 257 -19.37 -18.38 -8.78
N ASP A 258 -18.19 -17.79 -8.64
CA ASP A 258 -17.15 -18.30 -7.74
C ASP A 258 -17.62 -18.31 -6.30
N ILE A 259 -18.29 -17.23 -5.88
CA ILE A 259 -18.84 -17.12 -4.52
C ILE A 259 -19.88 -18.21 -4.28
N LEU A 260 -20.76 -18.43 -5.24
CA LEU A 260 -21.79 -19.48 -5.14
C LEU A 260 -21.17 -20.87 -5.07
N ALA A 261 -20.15 -21.13 -5.89
CA ALA A 261 -19.44 -22.41 -5.93
C ALA A 261 -18.70 -22.67 -4.61
N VAL A 262 -17.97 -21.68 -4.08
CA VAL A 262 -17.28 -21.75 -2.77
C VAL A 262 -18.27 -22.00 -1.62
N LEU A 263 -19.48 -21.44 -1.70
CA LEU A 263 -20.55 -21.66 -0.72
C LEU A 263 -21.33 -22.97 -0.97
N GLY A 264 -20.90 -23.82 -1.90
CA GLY A 264 -21.41 -25.18 -2.10
C GLY A 264 -22.43 -25.36 -3.23
N SER A 265 -22.64 -24.36 -4.09
CA SER A 265 -23.53 -24.49 -5.24
C SER A 265 -22.91 -25.37 -6.33
N LYS A 266 -23.37 -26.62 -6.43
CA LYS A 266 -22.96 -27.56 -7.49
C LYS A 266 -23.22 -27.00 -8.89
N ARG A 267 -24.36 -26.34 -9.08
CA ARG A 267 -24.72 -25.76 -10.38
C ARG A 267 -23.77 -24.64 -10.81
N ALA A 268 -23.30 -23.82 -9.88
CA ALA A 268 -22.34 -22.78 -10.18
C ALA A 268 -20.98 -23.40 -10.56
N LEU A 269 -20.55 -24.42 -9.83
CA LEU A 269 -19.32 -25.16 -10.12
C LEU A 269 -19.36 -25.81 -11.52
N GLU A 270 -20.44 -26.51 -11.87
CA GLU A 270 -20.62 -27.13 -13.20
C GLU A 270 -20.49 -26.11 -14.35
N ILE A 271 -21.02 -24.90 -14.18
CA ILE A 271 -20.93 -23.84 -15.20
C ILE A 271 -19.48 -23.36 -15.32
N LEU A 272 -18.80 -23.14 -14.20
CA LEU A 272 -17.39 -22.72 -14.19
C LEU A 272 -16.49 -23.78 -14.85
N GLU A 273 -16.71 -25.06 -14.53
CA GLU A 273 -15.95 -26.19 -15.12
C GLU A 273 -16.19 -26.28 -16.63
N LYS A 274 -17.45 -26.20 -17.07
CA LYS A 274 -17.80 -26.26 -18.50
C LYS A 274 -17.21 -25.11 -19.31
N GLU A 275 -17.10 -23.94 -18.71
CA GLU A 275 -16.57 -22.72 -19.36
C GLU A 275 -15.05 -22.57 -19.20
N GLY A 276 -14.35 -23.57 -18.64
CA GLY A 276 -12.90 -23.57 -18.46
C GLY A 276 -12.40 -22.67 -17.33
N ASP A 277 -13.30 -22.04 -16.58
CA ASP A 277 -12.98 -21.14 -15.46
C ASP A 277 -12.52 -21.90 -14.19
N THR A 278 -12.15 -23.18 -14.28
CA THR A 278 -11.54 -23.94 -13.16
C THR A 278 -10.16 -24.50 -13.49
N GLU A 279 -9.63 -24.26 -14.69
CA GLU A 279 -8.38 -24.85 -15.18
C GLU A 279 -7.13 -24.11 -14.70
N TYR A 280 -6.95 -24.05 -13.38
CA TYR A 280 -5.89 -23.28 -12.72
C TYR A 280 -5.09 -24.11 -11.69
N THR A 281 -3.84 -23.69 -11.38
CA THR A 281 -2.98 -24.29 -10.33
C THR A 281 -3.43 -24.00 -8.91
#